data_AF-F5VYP5-F1
#
_entry.id   AF-F5VYP5-F1
#
_cell.length_a   1.000
_cell.length_b   1.000
_cell.length_c   1.000
_cell.angle_alpha   90.00
_cell.angle_beta   90.00
_cell.angle_gamma   90.00
#
_symmetry.space_group_name_H-M   'P 1'
#
loop_
_entity.id
_entity.type
_entity.pdbx_description
1 polymer ?
#
loop_
_entity_poly.entity_id
_entity_poly.type
_entity_poly.pdbx_seq_one_letter_code
_entity_poly.pdbx_strand_id
1 'polypeptide(L)'
;MDLMALVIYKGVAIRVLLPISSEELSERFGYEGQEIEVTFDSIEGLPDLDCERLTLDLANDLAEKLEDVDEDIVLSFIESDSSDPSYLANAEFDDCSLYYDVATDRDLGQYVVEELGVELSREQLERYLDYEKYGRDVRLSEGGSFVDKGYFVSR
;
A
#
# COMPACT_ATOMS: atom_id res chain seq x y z
N MET A 1 6.24 -10.77 7.84
CA MET A 1 7.57 -10.99 7.24
C MET A 1 8.65 -11.04 8.32
N ASP A 2 9.70 -11.83 8.13
CA ASP A 2 10.88 -11.84 9.02
C ASP A 2 11.79 -10.64 8.68
N LEU A 3 12.19 -9.83 9.67
CA LEU A 3 13.05 -8.67 9.44
C LEU A 3 14.52 -8.98 9.78
N MET A 4 15.37 -9.01 8.75
CA MET A 4 16.82 -9.13 8.89
C MET A 4 17.48 -7.75 8.78
N ALA A 5 18.08 -7.27 9.86
CA ALA A 5 18.75 -5.97 9.89
C ALA A 5 20.27 -6.09 9.71
N LEU A 6 20.85 -5.16 8.95
CA LEU A 6 22.28 -4.91 8.94
C LEU A 6 22.61 -3.87 10.02
N VAL A 7 23.36 -4.28 11.03
CA VAL A 7 23.67 -3.46 12.21
C VAL A 7 25.18 -3.23 12.27
N ILE A 8 25.57 -1.99 12.54
CA ILE A 8 26.96 -1.53 12.56
C ILE A 8 27.34 -1.09 13.97
N TYR A 9 28.47 -1.57 14.44
CA TYR A 9 29.12 -1.11 15.66
C TYR A 9 30.63 -1.04 15.48
N LYS A 10 31.24 0.13 15.75
CA LYS A 10 32.70 0.36 15.62
C LYS A 10 33.31 -0.11 14.29
N GLY A 11 32.56 0.05 13.18
CA GLY A 11 33.01 -0.31 11.83
C GLY A 11 32.90 -1.81 11.50
N VAL A 12 32.36 -2.62 12.41
CA VAL A 12 31.96 -4.00 12.14
C VAL A 12 30.47 -4.01 11.82
N ALA A 13 30.10 -4.66 10.71
CA ALA A 13 28.71 -4.85 10.32
C ALA A 13 28.33 -6.33 10.49
N ILE A 14 27.20 -6.60 11.12
CA ILE A 14 26.63 -7.95 11.27
C ILE A 14 25.17 -7.95 10.85
N ARG A 15 24.68 -9.12 10.45
CA ARG A 15 23.26 -9.33 10.21
C ARG A 15 22.60 -9.94 11.44
N VAL A 16 21.46 -9.40 11.83
CA VAL A 16 20.66 -9.91 12.96
C VAL A 16 19.21 -10.07 12.54
N LEU A 17 18.57 -11.12 13.06
CA LEU A 17 17.13 -11.30 12.94
C LEU A 17 16.46 -10.51 14.05
N LEU A 18 15.42 -9.75 13.72
CA LEU A 18 14.58 -9.05 14.68
C LEU A 18 13.33 -9.89 15.00
N PRO A 19 12.73 -9.76 16.20
CA PRO A 19 13.24 -8.96 17.31
C PRO A 19 14.49 -9.58 17.97
N ILE A 20 15.39 -8.74 18.48
CA ILE A 20 16.60 -9.16 19.21
C ILE A 20 16.76 -8.37 20.51
N SER A 21 17.21 -9.05 21.57
CA SER A 21 17.53 -8.37 22.83
C SER A 21 18.85 -7.59 22.75
N SER A 22 19.00 -6.54 23.55
CA SER A 22 20.25 -5.78 23.62
C SER A 22 21.43 -6.64 24.12
N GLU A 23 21.17 -7.62 24.99
CA GLU A 23 22.15 -8.59 25.48
C GLU A 23 22.62 -9.50 24.34
N GLU A 24 21.71 -10.16 23.63
CA GLU A 24 22.10 -11.01 22.49
C GLU A 24 22.81 -10.20 21.40
N LEU A 25 22.35 -8.98 21.14
CA LEU A 25 23.00 -8.09 20.17
C LEU A 25 24.45 -7.78 20.57
N SER A 26 24.72 -7.47 21.84
CA SER A 26 26.07 -7.18 22.30
C SER A 26 26.96 -8.43 22.29
N GLU A 27 26.44 -9.60 22.64
CA GLU A 27 27.11 -10.88 22.53
C GLU A 27 27.55 -11.16 21.08
N ARG A 28 26.67 -10.89 20.10
CA ARG A 28 27.00 -11.07 18.67
C ARG A 28 28.13 -10.16 18.19
N PHE A 29 28.32 -9.00 18.82
CA PHE A 29 29.48 -8.14 18.57
C PHE A 29 30.71 -8.48 19.43
N GLY A 30 30.62 -9.47 20.34
CA GLY A 30 31.70 -9.89 21.23
C GLY A 30 31.87 -9.01 22.48
N TYR A 31 30.80 -8.32 22.90
CA TYR A 31 30.77 -7.43 24.06
C TYR A 31 29.82 -7.94 25.15
N GLU A 32 29.99 -9.21 25.55
CA GLU A 32 29.19 -9.87 26.59
C GLU A 32 29.08 -9.02 27.88
N GLY A 33 27.86 -8.86 28.39
CA GLY A 33 27.57 -8.10 29.61
C GLY A 33 27.79 -6.58 29.50
N GLN A 34 27.97 -6.05 28.29
CA GLN A 34 28.06 -4.61 28.03
C GLN A 34 26.89 -4.13 27.19
N GLU A 35 26.41 -2.93 27.51
CA GLU A 35 25.46 -2.22 26.67
C GLU A 35 26.23 -1.48 25.57
N ILE A 36 25.82 -1.69 24.32
CA ILE A 36 26.42 -1.04 23.15
C ILE A 36 25.35 -0.23 22.42
N GLU A 37 25.73 0.96 21.98
CA GLU A 37 24.90 1.79 21.10
C GLU A 37 25.28 1.47 19.66
N VAL A 38 24.34 0.88 18.91
CA VAL A 38 24.54 0.43 17.54
C VAL A 38 23.87 1.38 16.54
N THR A 39 24.25 1.29 15.28
CA THR A 39 23.56 1.94 14.16
C THR A 39 22.93 0.90 13.27
N PHE A 40 21.66 1.07 12.92
CA PHE A 40 20.99 0.26 11.90
C PHE A 40 21.28 0.87 10.53
N ASP A 41 21.87 0.08 9.63
CA ASP A 41 22.19 0.52 8.27
C ASP A 41 21.02 0.27 7.31
N SER A 42 20.42 -0.92 7.38
CA SER A 42 19.27 -1.30 6.55
C SER A 42 18.48 -2.46 7.16
N ILE A 43 17.24 -2.65 6.69
CA ILE A 43 16.44 -3.85 6.91
C ILE A 43 16.21 -4.54 5.55
N GLU A 44 16.57 -5.81 5.44
CA GLU A 44 16.29 -6.61 4.24
C GLU A 44 14.77 -6.71 4.02
N GLY A 45 14.33 -6.53 2.78
CA GLY A 45 12.91 -6.45 2.43
C GLY A 45 12.31 -5.04 2.55
N LEU A 46 13.00 -4.09 3.17
CA LEU A 46 12.54 -2.69 3.32
C LEU A 46 13.61 -1.71 2.81
N PRO A 47 13.91 -1.69 1.49
CA PRO A 47 15.06 -0.95 0.94
C PRO A 47 14.96 0.57 1.08
N ASP A 48 13.74 1.10 1.10
CA ASP A 48 13.47 2.55 1.15
C ASP A 48 13.16 3.05 2.57
N LEU A 49 13.23 2.18 3.59
CA LEU A 49 13.05 2.56 4.99
C LEU A 49 14.22 3.41 5.48
N ASP A 50 13.93 4.54 6.14
CA ASP A 50 14.95 5.42 6.72
C ASP A 50 15.46 4.84 8.05
N CYS A 51 16.60 4.15 8.00
CA CYS A 51 17.23 3.56 9.19
C CYS A 51 18.14 4.53 9.97
N GLU A 52 18.38 5.77 9.52
CA GLU A 52 19.40 6.66 10.12
C GLU A 52 19.19 6.89 11.63
N ARG A 53 17.93 6.88 12.08
CA ARG A 53 17.52 7.11 13.47
C ARG A 53 16.74 5.94 14.07
N LEU A 54 16.82 4.77 13.46
CA LEU A 54 16.13 3.58 13.93
C LEU A 54 16.77 3.08 15.23
N THR A 55 15.98 3.04 16.30
CA THR A 55 16.40 2.48 17.59
C THR A 55 16.14 0.97 17.64
N LEU A 56 16.82 0.26 18.55
CA LEU A 56 16.59 -1.17 18.74
C LEU A 56 15.13 -1.47 19.12
N ASP A 57 14.57 -0.67 20.03
CA ASP A 57 13.17 -0.82 20.45
C ASP A 57 12.22 -0.66 19.26
N LEU A 58 12.39 0.40 18.45
CA LEU A 58 11.55 0.64 17.29
C LEU A 58 11.75 -0.43 16.20
N ALA A 59 12.98 -0.93 16.02
CA ALA A 59 13.25 -2.03 15.09
C ALA A 59 12.54 -3.32 15.51
N ASN A 60 12.53 -3.62 16.81
CA ASN A 60 11.81 -4.77 17.36
C ASN A 60 10.29 -4.57 17.26
N ASP A 61 9.78 -3.38 17.57
CA ASP A 61 8.36 -3.04 17.42
C ASP A 61 7.89 -3.23 15.96
N LEU A 62 8.72 -2.82 15.00
CA LEU A 62 8.45 -3.06 13.57
C LEU A 62 8.45 -4.56 13.24
N ALA A 63 9.38 -5.34 13.76
CA ALA A 63 9.43 -6.78 13.49
C ALA A 63 8.17 -7.49 14.00
N GLU A 64 7.69 -7.15 15.19
CA GLU A 64 6.45 -7.69 15.73
C GLU A 64 5.23 -7.23 14.92
N LYS A 65 5.16 -5.93 14.59
CA LYS A 65 4.02 -5.36 13.86
C LYS A 65 3.89 -5.92 12.44
N LEU A 66 5.01 -6.18 11.78
CA LEU A 66 5.05 -6.59 10.38
C LEU A 66 5.11 -8.12 10.21
N GLU A 67 5.07 -8.92 11.29
CA GLU A 67 5.20 -10.39 11.24
C GLU A 67 4.15 -11.04 10.31
N ASP A 68 2.91 -10.56 10.35
CA ASP A 68 1.79 -11.09 9.54
C ASP A 68 1.35 -10.16 8.41
N VAL A 69 2.07 -9.07 8.16
CA VAL A 69 1.76 -8.12 7.09
C VAL A 69 2.44 -8.56 5.79
N ASP A 70 1.70 -8.45 4.68
CA ASP A 70 2.22 -8.68 3.34
C ASP A 70 3.31 -7.65 2.99
N GLU A 71 4.47 -8.12 2.53
CA GLU A 71 5.61 -7.26 2.21
C GLU A 71 5.26 -6.19 1.17
N ASP A 72 4.46 -6.52 0.15
CA ASP A 72 4.11 -5.57 -0.90
C ASP A 72 3.20 -4.44 -0.36
N ILE A 73 2.40 -4.73 0.68
CA ILE A 73 1.61 -3.71 1.38
C ILE A 73 2.53 -2.75 2.16
N VAL A 74 3.53 -3.28 2.85
CA VAL A 74 4.49 -2.46 3.61
C VAL A 74 5.31 -1.57 2.67
N LEU A 75 5.81 -2.14 1.57
CA LEU A 75 6.55 -1.41 0.55
C LEU A 75 5.71 -0.31 -0.08
N SER A 76 4.45 -0.62 -0.42
CA SER A 76 3.51 0.38 -0.95
C SER A 76 3.28 1.53 0.03
N PHE A 77 3.16 1.24 1.33
CA PHE A 77 3.01 2.27 2.38
C PHE A 77 4.25 3.17 2.48
N ILE A 78 5.46 2.59 2.43
CA ILE A 78 6.70 3.38 2.43
C ILE A 78 6.75 4.32 1.22
N GLU A 79 6.37 3.82 0.04
CA GLU A 79 6.36 4.59 -1.21
C GLU A 79 5.33 5.73 -1.18
N SER A 80 4.12 5.48 -0.65
CA SER A 80 3.02 6.46 -0.68
C SER A 80 3.01 7.45 0.47
N ASP A 81 3.38 7.03 1.67
CA ASP A 81 3.17 7.80 2.90
C ASP A 81 4.48 8.33 3.49
N SER A 82 5.37 7.44 3.94
CA SER A 82 6.60 7.84 4.62
C SER A 82 7.59 6.69 4.77
N SER A 83 8.87 6.99 4.58
CA SER A 83 9.99 6.09 4.92
C SER A 83 10.39 6.15 6.40
N ASP A 84 9.79 7.02 7.22
CA ASP A 84 10.11 7.11 8.65
C ASP A 84 9.59 5.86 9.39
N PRO A 85 10.45 5.09 10.08
CA PRO A 85 10.06 3.91 10.86
C PRO A 85 8.92 4.16 11.86
N SER A 86 8.84 5.38 12.40
CA SER A 86 7.79 5.78 13.34
C SER A 86 6.41 5.79 12.67
N TYR A 87 6.32 6.09 11.37
CA TYR A 87 5.05 6.03 10.64
C TYR A 87 4.59 4.59 10.47
N LEU A 88 5.51 3.68 10.09
CA LEU A 88 5.19 2.26 9.98
C LEU A 88 4.75 1.67 11.32
N ALA A 89 5.42 2.02 12.41
CA ALA A 89 5.05 1.55 13.75
C ALA A 89 3.64 2.00 14.16
N ASN A 90 3.16 3.13 13.63
CA ASN A 90 1.82 3.67 13.92
C ASN A 90 0.78 3.38 12.81
N ALA A 91 1.14 2.68 11.74
CA ALA A 91 0.23 2.39 10.62
C ALA A 91 -0.81 1.32 10.97
N GLU A 92 -2.01 1.41 10.40
CA GLU A 92 -3.06 0.40 10.52
C GLU A 92 -3.13 -0.39 9.20
N PHE A 93 -2.36 -1.47 9.10
CA PHE A 93 -2.22 -2.23 7.85
C PHE A 93 -3.45 -3.09 7.49
N ASP A 94 -4.32 -3.40 8.46
CA ASP A 94 -5.54 -4.19 8.25
C ASP A 94 -6.54 -3.52 7.28
N ASP A 95 -6.48 -2.19 7.17
CA ASP A 95 -7.31 -1.40 6.26
C ASP A 95 -6.62 -1.09 4.93
N CYS A 96 -5.38 -1.56 4.73
CA CYS A 96 -4.66 -1.37 3.47
C CYS A 96 -5.08 -2.41 2.43
N SER A 97 -5.09 -1.99 1.17
CA SER A 97 -5.36 -2.89 0.03
C SER A 97 -4.48 -2.50 -1.15
N LEU A 98 -3.81 -3.49 -1.72
CA LEU A 98 -3.03 -3.33 -2.94
C LEU A 98 -3.77 -4.00 -4.10
N TYR A 99 -4.15 -3.22 -5.10
CA TYR A 99 -4.79 -3.71 -6.32
C TYR A 99 -3.73 -3.96 -7.38
N TYR A 100 -3.25 -5.20 -7.46
CA TYR A 100 -2.26 -5.62 -8.46
C TYR A 100 -2.74 -5.34 -9.88
N ASP A 101 -1.80 -5.01 -10.77
CA ASP A 101 -2.02 -4.68 -12.18
C ASP A 101 -2.91 -3.45 -12.47
N VAL A 102 -3.23 -2.65 -11.44
CA VAL A 102 -3.93 -1.37 -11.59
C VAL A 102 -2.91 -0.23 -11.66
N ALA A 103 -2.60 0.22 -12.89
CA ALA A 103 -1.56 1.23 -13.12
C ALA A 103 -2.11 2.61 -13.56
N THR A 104 -3.40 2.69 -13.90
CA THR A 104 -4.02 3.93 -14.40
C THR A 104 -5.43 4.12 -13.86
N ASP A 105 -5.95 5.35 -13.91
CA ASP A 105 -7.35 5.66 -13.57
C ASP A 105 -8.35 4.82 -14.36
N ARG A 106 -8.00 4.44 -15.60
CA ARG A 106 -8.82 3.56 -16.42
C ARG A 106 -8.88 2.16 -15.83
N ASP A 107 -7.73 1.60 -15.45
CA ASP A 107 -7.64 0.25 -14.89
C ASP A 107 -8.35 0.20 -13.53
N LEU A 108 -8.18 1.24 -12.70
CA LEU A 108 -8.86 1.36 -11.42
C LEU A 108 -10.38 1.45 -11.60
N GLY A 109 -10.83 2.29 -12.53
CA GLY A 109 -12.25 2.42 -12.86
C GLY A 109 -12.85 1.10 -13.35
N GLN A 110 -12.11 0.34 -14.16
CA GLN A 110 -12.53 -0.98 -14.61
C GLN A 110 -12.59 -1.97 -13.45
N TYR A 111 -11.54 -2.06 -12.63
CA TYR A 111 -11.47 -2.95 -11.47
C TYR A 111 -12.62 -2.70 -10.48
N VAL A 112 -12.89 -1.43 -10.16
CA VAL A 112 -14.00 -1.07 -9.26
C VAL A 112 -15.35 -1.50 -9.83
N VAL A 113 -15.57 -1.38 -11.14
CA VAL A 113 -16.83 -1.76 -11.78
C VAL A 113 -16.98 -3.28 -11.88
N GLU A 114 -15.93 -3.98 -12.31
CA GLU A 114 -15.98 -5.40 -12.68
C GLU A 114 -15.78 -6.32 -11.47
N GLU A 115 -14.85 -6.00 -10.58
CA GLU A 115 -14.43 -6.88 -9.47
C GLU A 115 -15.09 -6.51 -8.14
N LEU A 116 -15.13 -5.22 -7.79
CA LEU A 116 -15.73 -4.78 -6.51
C LEU A 116 -17.24 -4.58 -6.60
N GLY A 117 -17.73 -4.28 -7.80
CA GLY A 117 -19.09 -3.80 -8.03
C GLY A 117 -19.25 -2.35 -7.58
N VAL A 118 -19.84 -1.52 -8.43
CA VAL A 118 -20.07 -0.11 -8.11
C VAL A 118 -21.57 0.20 -8.01
N GLU A 119 -21.96 0.82 -6.91
CA GLU A 119 -23.27 1.44 -6.76
C GLU A 119 -23.11 2.96 -6.82
N LEU A 120 -23.48 3.55 -7.95
CA LEU A 120 -23.48 5.00 -8.12
C LEU A 120 -24.89 5.54 -7.87
N SER A 121 -24.97 6.63 -7.11
CA SER A 121 -26.20 7.42 -7.04
C SER A 121 -26.55 7.97 -8.42
N ARG A 122 -27.81 8.35 -8.62
CA ARG A 122 -28.23 9.01 -9.87
C ARG A 122 -27.34 10.22 -10.18
N GLU A 123 -27.10 11.09 -9.21
CA GLU A 123 -26.29 12.29 -9.37
C GLU A 123 -24.84 11.99 -9.75
N GLN A 124 -24.28 10.87 -9.28
CA GLN A 124 -22.94 10.42 -9.68
C GLN A 124 -22.95 9.88 -11.12
N LEU A 125 -23.93 9.05 -11.47
CA LEU A 125 -24.11 8.55 -12.84
C LEU A 125 -24.23 9.69 -13.85
N GLU A 126 -25.00 10.73 -13.53
CA GLU A 126 -25.21 11.89 -14.40
C GLU A 126 -23.90 12.65 -14.72
N ARG A 127 -22.86 12.54 -13.88
CA ARG A 127 -21.53 13.14 -14.16
C ARG A 127 -20.72 12.36 -15.19
N TYR A 128 -21.00 11.08 -15.37
CA TYR A 128 -20.24 10.18 -16.24
C TYR A 128 -21.04 9.70 -17.46
N LEU A 129 -22.37 9.84 -17.44
CA LEU A 129 -23.26 9.35 -18.48
C LEU A 129 -23.20 10.24 -19.73
N ASP A 130 -22.84 9.64 -20.85
CA ASP A 130 -23.02 10.24 -22.17
C ASP A 130 -24.48 10.10 -22.62
N TYR A 131 -25.29 11.13 -22.34
CA TYR A 131 -26.70 11.17 -22.70
C TYR A 131 -26.96 11.06 -24.20
N GLU A 132 -26.07 11.60 -25.04
CA GLU A 132 -26.24 11.57 -26.49
C GLU A 132 -26.04 10.15 -27.03
N LYS A 133 -24.96 9.49 -26.59
CA LYS A 133 -24.67 8.11 -26.97
C LYS A 133 -25.77 7.16 -26.48
N TYR A 134 -26.18 7.28 -25.22
CA TYR A 134 -27.26 6.47 -24.66
C TYR A 134 -28.60 6.72 -25.37
N GLY A 135 -28.96 7.98 -25.61
CA GLY A 135 -30.18 8.34 -26.32
C GLY A 135 -30.21 7.85 -27.77
N ARG A 136 -29.06 7.82 -28.44
CA ARG A 136 -28.92 7.21 -29.77
C ARG A 136 -29.22 5.71 -29.73
N ASP A 137 -28.69 4.98 -28.75
CA ASP A 137 -28.90 3.53 -28.61
C ASP A 137 -30.37 3.21 -28.31
N VAL A 138 -31.01 3.99 -27.42
CA VAL A 138 -32.47 3.91 -27.17
C VAL A 138 -33.25 4.12 -28.47
N ARG A 139 -32.93 5.18 -29.23
CA ARG A 139 -33.59 5.45 -30.51
C ARG A 139 -33.51 4.29 -31.49
N LEU A 140 -32.32 3.73 -31.66
CA LEU A 140 -32.11 2.63 -32.58
C LEU A 140 -32.82 1.35 -32.10
N SER A 141 -32.77 1.06 -30.80
CA SER A 141 -33.43 -0.10 -30.20
C SER A 141 -34.96 -0.04 -30.33
N GLU A 142 -35.56 1.15 -30.24
CA GLU A 142 -37.01 1.32 -30.35
C GLU A 142 -37.49 1.57 -31.78
N GLY A 143 -36.59 1.67 -32.76
CA GLY A 143 -36.94 2.05 -34.13
C GLY A 143 -37.51 3.47 -34.23
N GLY A 144 -37.17 4.34 -33.27
CA GLY A 144 -37.70 5.69 -33.18
C GLY A 144 -37.05 6.66 -34.17
N SER A 145 -37.66 7.83 -34.31
CA SER A 145 -37.17 8.91 -35.18
C SER A 145 -37.43 10.28 -34.57
N PHE A 146 -36.56 11.24 -34.88
CA PHE A 146 -36.81 12.64 -34.55
C PHE A 146 -37.69 13.27 -35.63
N VAL A 147 -38.76 13.93 -35.21
CA VAL A 147 -39.72 14.67 -36.04
C VAL A 147 -39.86 16.09 -35.50
N ASP A 148 -40.51 16.99 -36.23
CA ASP A 148 -40.64 18.41 -35.86
C ASP A 148 -41.20 18.66 -34.44
N LYS A 149 -42.01 17.73 -33.91
CA LYS A 149 -42.64 17.83 -32.59
C LYS A 149 -41.94 17.02 -31.48
N GLY A 150 -40.80 16.39 -31.75
CA GLY A 150 -40.03 15.64 -30.75
C GLY A 150 -39.59 14.26 -31.22
N TYR A 151 -39.47 13.32 -30.28
CA TYR A 151 -39.11 11.93 -30.54
C TYR A 151 -40.37 11.07 -30.73
N PHE A 152 -40.42 10.31 -31.82
CA PHE A 152 -41.56 9.46 -32.18
C PHE A 152 -41.14 8.00 -32.24
N VAL A 153 -41.94 7.14 -31.60
CA VAL A 153 -41.83 5.67 -31.63
C VAL A 153 -43.20 5.10 -31.97
N SER A 154 -43.25 4.19 -32.94
CA SER A 154 -44.45 3.42 -33.29
C SER A 154 -44.17 1.96 -32.94
N ARG A 155 -44.80 1.47 -31.87
CA ARG A 155 -44.74 0.06 -31.46
C ARG A 155 -45.94 -0.71 -32.00
#